data_AF-A0A7D7S4K2-F1
#
_entry.id   AF-A0A7D7S4K2-F1
#
_cell.length_a   1.000
_cell.length_b   1.000
_cell.length_c   1.000
_cell.angle_alpha   90.00
_cell.angle_beta   90.00
_cell.angle_gamma   90.00
#
_symmetry.space_group_name_H-M   'P 1'
#
loop_
_entity.id
_entity.type
_entity.pdbx_description
1 polymer ?
#
loop_
_entity_poly.entity_id
_entity_poly.type
_entity_poly.pdbx_seq_one_letter_code
_entity_poly.pdbx_strand_id
1 'polypeptide(L)'
;MKKAVYAAFVAAAALVAGSAQAQTPDVKHEDAVRTASVRYTCQGGKRLTVTYGFNRQDLPVYASAYMHGKRRYMPVNLNVSDNVETTFGDENNFKLSTEYLDRRNYRSRSVMVTSPGQEIIYKSCRPRR
;
A
#
# COMPACT_ATOMS: atom_id res chain seq x y z
N MET A 1 28.71 43.30 -34.64
CA MET A 1 28.95 43.46 -33.18
C MET A 1 27.86 44.38 -32.60
N LYS A 2 27.38 44.02 -31.40
CA LYS A 2 26.47 44.76 -30.49
C LYS A 2 24.95 44.70 -30.76
N LYS A 3 24.28 44.27 -29.68
CA LYS A 3 22.86 43.98 -29.46
C LYS A 3 22.11 45.26 -29.05
N ALA A 4 20.80 45.30 -29.29
CA ALA A 4 19.84 45.85 -28.33
C ALA A 4 18.45 45.24 -28.57
N VAL A 5 17.88 44.73 -27.47
CA VAL A 5 16.53 44.16 -27.31
C VAL A 5 15.60 45.28 -26.84
N TYR A 6 14.27 45.15 -27.03
CA TYR A 6 13.16 45.43 -26.08
C TYR A 6 11.85 45.44 -26.90
N ALA A 7 11.08 44.35 -26.90
CA ALA A 7 10.02 44.00 -25.95
C ALA A 7 8.67 44.68 -26.26
N ALA A 8 7.68 43.87 -26.66
CA ALA A 8 6.26 44.19 -26.51
C ALA A 8 5.52 42.90 -26.14
N PHE A 9 5.10 42.82 -24.88
CA PHE A 9 4.16 41.84 -24.37
C PHE A 9 2.74 42.30 -24.68
N VAL A 10 1.89 41.43 -25.25
CA VAL A 10 0.42 41.54 -25.12
C VAL A 10 -0.11 40.17 -24.72
N ALA A 11 -0.87 40.19 -23.62
CA ALA A 11 -1.28 39.04 -22.83
C ALA A 11 -2.44 38.25 -23.48
N ALA A 12 -2.32 36.92 -23.46
CA ALA A 12 -3.47 36.03 -23.60
C ALA A 12 -3.79 35.44 -22.22
N ALA A 13 -4.85 35.93 -21.58
CA ALA A 13 -5.37 35.35 -20.35
C ALA A 13 -6.12 34.05 -20.69
N ALA A 14 -5.46 32.91 -20.53
CA ALA A 14 -6.14 31.62 -20.54
C ALA A 14 -6.83 31.42 -19.19
N LEU A 15 -8.16 31.38 -19.21
CA LEU A 15 -8.97 30.96 -18.05
C LEU A 15 -8.72 29.47 -17.81
N VAL A 16 -7.88 29.15 -16.82
CA VAL A 16 -7.71 27.77 -16.37
C VAL A 16 -8.89 27.43 -15.47
N ALA A 17 -9.84 26.66 -16.00
CA ALA A 17 -10.84 25.99 -15.18
C ALA A 17 -10.11 24.99 -14.27
N GLY A 18 -9.98 25.32 -12.99
CA GLY A 18 -9.38 24.44 -11.99
C GLY A 18 -10.28 23.23 -11.76
N SER A 19 -9.88 22.06 -12.25
CA SER A 19 -10.44 20.79 -11.80
C SER A 19 -9.95 20.55 -10.36
N ALA A 20 -10.87 20.59 -9.40
CA ALA A 20 -10.61 20.10 -8.05
C ALA A 20 -10.40 18.57 -8.12
N GLN A 21 -9.15 18.15 -8.29
CA GLN A 21 -8.77 16.76 -8.05
C GLN A 21 -8.80 16.54 -6.55
N ALA A 22 -9.78 15.78 -6.07
CA ALA A 22 -9.74 15.17 -4.76
C ALA A 22 -8.48 14.30 -4.71
N GLN A 23 -7.42 14.82 -4.09
CA GLN A 23 -6.21 14.04 -3.80
C GLN A 23 -6.62 13.00 -2.77
N THR A 24 -6.81 11.75 -3.20
CA THR A 24 -6.82 10.64 -2.26
C THR A 24 -5.49 10.68 -1.48
N PRO A 25 -5.49 10.46 -0.16
CA PRO A 25 -4.24 10.44 0.58
C PRO A 25 -3.33 9.33 0.02
N ASP A 26 -2.31 9.70 -0.74
CA ASP A 26 -1.29 8.77 -1.22
C ASP A 26 -0.44 8.35 -0.03
N VAL A 27 -0.80 7.23 0.60
CA VAL A 27 0.03 6.62 1.65
C VAL A 27 1.19 5.89 1.00
N LYS A 28 2.41 6.36 1.27
CA LYS A 28 3.63 5.85 0.63
C LYS A 28 4.44 4.97 1.57
N HIS A 29 5.39 4.25 0.98
CA HIS A 29 6.33 3.42 1.75
C HIS A 29 7.15 4.22 2.74
N GLU A 30 7.61 5.40 2.32
CA GLU A 30 8.41 6.31 3.12
C GLU A 30 7.71 6.83 4.38
N ASP A 31 6.38 6.72 4.48
CA ASP A 31 5.63 7.11 5.67
C ASP A 31 5.82 6.13 6.84
N ALA A 32 6.36 4.94 6.57
CA ALA A 32 6.66 3.95 7.60
C ALA A 32 7.86 4.39 8.43
N VAL A 33 7.61 4.71 9.70
CA VAL A 33 8.67 5.03 10.67
C VAL A 33 9.12 3.81 11.47
N ARG A 34 8.35 2.72 11.45
CA ARG A 34 8.71 1.44 12.08
C ARG A 34 8.22 0.27 11.25
N THR A 35 8.91 -0.86 11.38
CA THR A 35 8.56 -2.10 10.68
C THR A 35 8.50 -3.28 11.64
N ALA A 36 7.68 -4.27 11.32
CA ALA A 36 7.65 -5.53 12.07
C ALA A 36 7.21 -6.69 11.19
N SER A 37 7.77 -7.87 11.43
CA SER A 37 7.48 -9.07 10.64
C SER A 37 6.70 -10.11 11.44
N VAL A 38 5.82 -10.82 10.74
CA VAL A 38 5.07 -11.98 11.25
C VAL A 38 5.28 -13.15 10.30
N ARG A 39 5.56 -14.31 10.88
CA ARG A 39 5.64 -15.59 10.16
C ARG A 39 4.30 -16.29 10.28
N TYR A 40 3.80 -16.81 9.17
CA TYR A 40 2.50 -17.47 9.09
C TYR A 40 2.65 -18.92 8.63
N THR A 41 1.72 -19.75 9.10
CA THR A 41 1.43 -21.05 8.49
C THR A 41 0.05 -20.97 7.85
N CYS A 42 -0.03 -21.35 6.58
CA CYS A 42 -1.25 -21.29 5.79
C CYS A 42 -1.76 -22.69 5.48
N GLN A 43 -2.98 -22.76 4.92
CA GLN A 43 -3.54 -24.00 4.40
C GLN A 43 -2.58 -24.67 3.41
N GLY A 44 -2.56 -26.00 3.40
CA GLY A 44 -1.66 -26.80 2.56
C GLY A 44 -0.19 -26.76 3.00
N GLY A 45 0.10 -26.36 4.25
CA GLY A 45 1.45 -26.33 4.80
C GLY A 45 2.34 -25.20 4.27
N LYS A 46 1.78 -24.29 3.47
CA LYS A 46 2.51 -23.14 2.92
C LYS A 46 2.96 -22.21 4.05
N ARG A 47 4.10 -21.54 3.83
CA ARG A 47 4.69 -20.59 4.78
C ARG A 47 4.80 -19.23 4.14
N LEU A 48 4.42 -18.19 4.88
CA LEU A 48 4.47 -16.80 4.45
C LEU A 48 5.15 -15.97 5.55
N THR A 49 6.03 -15.06 5.18
CA THR A 49 6.54 -14.05 6.11
C THR A 49 6.16 -12.68 5.58
N VAL A 50 5.36 -11.95 6.34
CA VAL A 50 4.90 -10.61 6.00
C VAL A 50 5.62 -9.61 6.89
N THR A 51 6.12 -8.53 6.30
CA THR A 51 6.65 -7.37 7.02
C THR A 51 5.71 -6.21 6.81
N TYR A 52 5.20 -5.66 7.90
CA TYR A 52 4.32 -4.50 7.91
C TYR A 52 5.12 -3.25 8.25
N GLY A 53 4.84 -2.15 7.54
CA GLY A 53 5.27 -0.82 7.92
C GLY A 53 4.16 -0.07 8.62
N PHE A 54 4.52 0.71 9.65
CA PHE A 54 3.58 1.52 10.42
C PHE A 54 4.03 2.98 10.45
N ASN A 55 3.07 3.89 10.33
CA ASN A 55 3.31 5.33 10.50
C ASN A 55 3.46 5.71 11.99
N ARG A 56 3.58 7.01 12.26
CA ARG A 56 3.75 7.54 13.64
C ARG A 56 2.50 7.35 14.51
N GLN A 57 1.33 7.19 13.89
CA GLN A 57 0.05 6.90 14.53
C GLN A 57 -0.20 5.40 14.72
N ASP A 58 0.83 4.56 14.49
CA ASP A 58 0.75 3.11 14.64
C ASP A 58 -0.25 2.41 13.70
N LEU A 59 -0.66 3.09 12.63
CA LEU A 59 -1.48 2.54 11.57
C LEU A 59 -0.60 1.93 10.48
N PRO A 60 -1.02 0.82 9.85
CA PRO A 60 -0.24 0.18 8.81
C PRO A 60 -0.29 1.01 7.52
N VAL A 61 0.85 1.13 6.86
CA VAL A 61 0.97 1.84 5.57
C VAL A 61 1.34 0.91 4.43
N TYR A 62 1.91 -0.26 4.75
CA TYR A 62 2.18 -1.31 3.76
C TYR A 62 2.35 -2.70 4.38
N ALA A 63 2.24 -3.71 3.52
CA ALA A 63 2.68 -5.07 3.74
C ALA A 63 3.68 -5.48 2.66
N SER A 64 4.68 -6.29 3.02
CA SER A 64 5.62 -6.86 2.05
C SER A 64 5.93 -8.31 2.36
N ALA A 65 6.07 -9.13 1.32
CA ALA A 65 6.38 -10.54 1.45
C ALA A 65 7.22 -11.03 0.27
N TYR A 66 8.08 -12.03 0.48
CA TYR A 66 8.80 -12.69 -0.60
C TYR A 66 7.90 -13.76 -1.23
N MET A 67 7.44 -13.51 -2.45
CA MET A 67 6.49 -14.36 -3.17
C MET A 67 6.87 -14.42 -4.64
N HIS A 68 6.90 -15.62 -5.21
CA HIS A 68 7.25 -15.86 -6.62
C HIS A 68 8.63 -15.27 -6.97
N GLY A 69 9.65 -15.63 -6.18
CA GLY A 69 11.05 -15.26 -6.44
C GLY A 69 11.40 -13.78 -6.25
N LYS A 70 10.47 -12.93 -5.79
CA LYS A 70 10.70 -11.50 -5.58
C LYS A 70 10.00 -11.00 -4.32
N ARG A 71 10.57 -9.98 -3.67
CA ARG A 71 9.86 -9.21 -2.66
C ARG A 71 8.73 -8.41 -3.30
N ARG A 72 7.51 -8.68 -2.89
CA ARG A 72 6.31 -7.94 -3.29
C ARG A 72 6.00 -6.91 -2.23
N TYR A 73 5.73 -5.69 -2.68
CA TYR A 73 5.35 -4.56 -1.87
C TYR A 73 3.89 -4.24 -2.16
N MET A 74 3.08 -4.09 -1.11
CA MET A 74 1.65 -3.87 -1.19
C MET A 74 1.32 -2.69 -0.26
N PRO A 75 1.08 -1.48 -0.78
CA PRO A 75 0.65 -0.34 0.04
C PRO A 75 -0.73 -0.62 0.62
N VAL A 76 -1.08 0.00 1.75
CA VAL A 76 -2.45 -0.08 2.28
C VAL A 76 -3.42 0.54 1.26
N ASN A 77 -4.53 -0.13 1.00
CA ASN A 77 -5.55 0.35 0.08
C ASN A 77 -6.68 1.01 0.87
N LEU A 78 -6.59 2.33 1.02
CA LEU A 78 -7.57 3.12 1.78
C LEU A 78 -8.95 3.22 1.10
N ASN A 79 -9.05 2.89 -0.19
CA ASN A 79 -10.34 2.93 -0.89
C ASN A 79 -11.26 1.77 -0.50
N VAL A 80 -10.70 0.69 0.07
CA VAL A 80 -11.45 -0.53 0.42
C VAL A 80 -11.23 -0.98 1.87
N SER A 81 -10.23 -0.45 2.57
CA SER A 81 -10.01 -0.73 4.00
C SER A 81 -10.95 0.11 4.85
N ASP A 82 -11.41 -0.45 5.96
CA ASP A 82 -12.34 0.21 6.88
C ASP A 82 -12.00 -0.14 8.35
N ASN A 83 -12.97 0.03 9.26
CA ASN A 83 -12.80 -0.22 10.68
C ASN A 83 -12.86 -1.72 11.07
N VAL A 84 -13.17 -2.63 10.15
CA VAL A 84 -13.24 -4.07 10.40
C VAL A 84 -12.27 -4.88 9.53
N GLU A 85 -11.85 -4.36 8.38
CA GLU A 85 -10.95 -5.02 7.44
C GLU A 85 -9.82 -4.09 6.99
N THR A 86 -8.63 -4.64 6.77
CA THR A 86 -7.49 -3.95 6.18
C THR A 86 -6.99 -4.71 4.95
N THR A 87 -6.93 -4.01 3.82
CA THR A 87 -6.43 -4.54 2.56
C THR A 87 -5.14 -3.83 2.16
N PHE A 88 -4.15 -4.60 1.73
CA PHE A 88 -2.93 -4.10 1.11
C PHE A 88 -2.88 -4.55 -0.35
N GLY A 89 -2.46 -3.64 -1.23
CA GLY A 89 -2.45 -3.86 -2.67
C GLY A 89 -3.87 -3.86 -3.25
N ASP A 90 -4.01 -4.42 -4.45
CA ASP A 90 -5.23 -4.42 -5.22
C ASP A 90 -5.26 -5.63 -6.17
N GLU A 91 -6.31 -5.71 -6.98
CA GLU A 91 -6.54 -6.80 -7.93
C GLU A 91 -5.59 -6.80 -9.13
N ASN A 92 -4.99 -5.65 -9.47
CA ASN A 92 -3.99 -5.55 -10.53
C ASN A 92 -2.60 -6.03 -10.06
N ASN A 93 -2.44 -6.23 -8.75
CA ASN A 93 -1.22 -6.68 -8.09
C ASN A 93 -1.51 -7.84 -7.13
N PHE A 94 -0.57 -8.12 -6.23
CA PHE A 94 -0.87 -8.98 -5.10
C PHE A 94 -1.73 -8.22 -4.09
N LYS A 95 -2.77 -8.87 -3.60
CA LYS A 95 -3.65 -8.35 -2.55
C LYS A 95 -3.46 -9.17 -1.28
N LEU A 96 -3.19 -8.52 -0.15
CA LEU A 96 -3.22 -9.13 1.17
C LEU A 96 -4.42 -8.58 1.95
N SER A 97 -5.32 -9.44 2.38
CA SER A 97 -6.46 -9.06 3.22
C SER A 97 -6.36 -9.65 4.62
N THR A 98 -6.87 -8.91 5.59
CA THR A 98 -6.89 -9.27 7.01
C THR A 98 -7.94 -8.43 7.73
N GLU A 99 -8.35 -8.84 8.93
CA GLU A 99 -9.18 -8.00 9.81
C GLU A 99 -8.45 -6.67 10.13
N TYR A 100 -9.16 -5.72 10.73
CA TYR A 100 -8.59 -4.45 11.18
C TYR A 100 -7.20 -4.64 11.83
N LEU A 101 -6.21 -3.96 11.24
CA LEU A 101 -4.80 -4.13 11.58
C LEU A 101 -4.23 -2.82 12.14
N ASP A 102 -3.56 -2.93 13.27
CA ASP A 102 -2.74 -1.86 13.85
C ASP A 102 -1.47 -2.43 14.48
N ARG A 103 -0.64 -1.56 15.05
CA ARG A 103 0.58 -1.97 15.76
C ARG A 103 0.33 -2.93 16.92
N ARG A 104 -0.84 -2.86 17.56
CA ARG A 104 -1.13 -3.60 18.79
C ARG A 104 -1.55 -5.03 18.45
N ASN A 105 -2.22 -5.23 17.32
CA ASN A 105 -2.86 -6.50 16.96
C ASN A 105 -2.19 -7.25 15.80
N TYR A 106 -1.21 -6.68 15.10
CA TYR A 106 -0.64 -7.28 13.88
C TYR A 106 -0.13 -8.73 14.04
N ARG A 107 0.28 -9.12 15.25
CA ARG A 107 0.78 -10.47 15.55
C ARG A 107 -0.32 -11.51 15.78
N SER A 108 -1.57 -11.10 15.91
CA SER A 108 -2.70 -12.01 16.16
C SER A 108 -3.64 -12.15 14.97
N ARG A 109 -3.56 -11.26 13.97
CA ARG A 109 -4.46 -11.31 12.81
C ARG A 109 -4.06 -12.38 11.81
N SER A 110 -5.07 -13.12 11.34
CA SER A 110 -4.92 -14.05 10.23
C SER A 110 -4.94 -13.30 8.90
N VAL A 111 -4.28 -13.84 7.89
CA VAL A 111 -4.17 -13.18 6.57
C VAL A 111 -4.52 -14.14 5.44
N MET A 112 -4.82 -13.56 4.29
CA MET A 112 -4.92 -14.25 3.01
C MET A 112 -4.21 -13.43 1.94
N VAL A 113 -3.64 -14.10 0.93
CA VAL A 113 -3.04 -13.43 -0.23
C VAL A 113 -3.65 -13.94 -1.53
N THR A 114 -4.11 -13.00 -2.35
CA THR A 114 -4.61 -13.22 -3.71
C THR A 114 -3.58 -12.71 -4.72
N SER A 115 -3.34 -13.47 -5.78
CA SER A 115 -2.45 -13.09 -6.88
C SER A 115 -3.13 -12.09 -7.83
N PRO A 116 -2.39 -11.42 -8.73
CA PRO A 116 -2.98 -10.60 -9.78
C PRO A 116 -3.96 -11.37 -10.68
N GLY A 117 -3.75 -12.69 -10.85
CA GLY A 117 -4.66 -13.58 -11.57
C GLY A 117 -5.92 -13.96 -10.79
N GLN A 118 -6.22 -13.30 -9.67
CA GLN A 118 -7.37 -13.55 -8.80
C GLN A 118 -7.38 -14.92 -8.11
N GLU A 119 -6.22 -15.57 -8.02
CA GLU A 119 -6.08 -16.85 -7.32
C GLU A 119 -5.65 -16.64 -5.87
N ILE A 120 -6.30 -17.32 -4.92
CA ILE A 120 -5.85 -17.34 -3.52
C ILE A 120 -4.63 -18.25 -3.40
N ILE A 121 -3.45 -17.65 -3.37
CA ILE A 121 -2.17 -18.38 -3.32
C ILE A 121 -1.73 -18.72 -1.89
N TYR A 122 -2.18 -17.96 -0.89
CA TYR A 122 -1.99 -18.22 0.52
C TYR A 122 -3.31 -18.07 1.27
N LYS A 123 -3.93 -19.19 1.65
CA LYS A 123 -5.25 -19.23 2.30
C LYS A 123 -5.16 -19.52 3.80
N SER A 124 -6.02 -18.89 4.58
CA SER A 124 -6.20 -19.15 6.03
C SER A 124 -4.87 -19.14 6.81
N CYS A 125 -4.05 -18.12 6.58
CA CYS A 125 -2.74 -18.00 7.20
C CYS A 125 -2.84 -17.51 8.65
N ARG A 126 -2.37 -18.33 9.59
CA ARG A 126 -2.34 -17.98 11.02
C ARG A 126 -0.93 -17.62 11.47
N PRO A 127 -0.76 -16.57 12.31
CA PRO A 127 0.53 -16.26 12.90
C PRO A 127 1.11 -17.45 13.65
N ARG A 128 2.41 -17.68 13.47
CA ARG A 128 3.18 -18.60 14.31
C ARG A 128 3.62 -17.85 15.57
N ARG A 129 3.40 -18.48 16.73
CA ARG A 129 4.01 -18.04 17.99
C ARG A 129 5.50 -18.33 17.99
#